data_AF-A0A8T5ZKV9-F1
#
_entry.id   AF-A0A8T5ZKV9-F1
#
_cell.length_a   1.000
_cell.length_b   1.000
_cell.length_c   1.000
_cell.angle_alpha   90.00
_cell.angle_beta   90.00
_cell.angle_gamma   90.00
#
_symmetry.space_group_name_H-M   'P 1'
#
loop_
_entity.id
_entity.type
_entity.pdbx_description
1 polymer ?
#
loop_
_entity_poly.entity_id
_entity_poly.type
_entity_poly.pdbx_seq_one_letter_code
_entity_poly.pdbx_strand_id
1 'polypeptide(L)'
;CTTTHALSSVRAAESALNIDVPVNAQYIRNIILAAHTTHDHIVHFYQLSALDWVDITSALQADPTKASEMLKGVSTWHLNSPEEFTKVQNKIKDLVASGQLGIFANGYWGHPAMKLPPEVNLIAVAHYLQALECQRDANRVVALLGGKTPHIQNLAVGGVANPINLDGLGVLNLERLMYIKSFIDKLSDFVEQVYKVDTAVIAAFYPEWLTRGKGAVNYLSVPEFPTDSKNGSFLFPGGYIENADLSSYRPITSHSDEYLIKGIQESAKHSWYKDEAPQAPWEGTTIPAYDGWSDDGKYSWVKSPTFYGKTVEVGPLANMLVKLAAGRESTQNKLNEIVAIYQKLTGNTLEVAQLHSTLGRIIGRTVHCCELQDILQNQYSALITNIGKGDHTTFVKPNIPATGEFKGVGFLEAPRGMLSHWMVIKDGIISNYQAVVPS
;
A
#
# COMPACT_ATOMS: atom_id res chain seq x y z
N CYS A 1 -7.99 2.32 3.10
CA CYS A 1 -7.74 1.26 2.11
C CYS A 1 -9.05 0.71 1.51
N THR A 2 -9.82 1.52 0.76
CA THR A 2 -10.92 0.98 -0.07
C THR A 2 -10.40 -0.11 -1.03
N THR A 3 -11.27 -0.86 -1.72
CA THR A 3 -10.94 -2.01 -2.61
C THR A 3 -10.41 -3.26 -1.90
N THR A 4 -9.48 -3.11 -0.95
CA THR A 4 -8.72 -4.21 -0.32
C THR A 4 -9.61 -5.26 0.33
N HIS A 5 -10.51 -4.87 1.23
CA HIS A 5 -11.47 -5.78 1.88
C HIS A 5 -12.47 -6.39 0.91
N ALA A 6 -12.83 -5.69 -0.18
CA ALA A 6 -13.73 -6.23 -1.19
C ALA A 6 -13.04 -7.38 -1.97
N LEU A 7 -11.79 -7.16 -2.37
CA LEU A 7 -10.94 -8.17 -3.03
C LEU A 7 -10.65 -9.36 -2.11
N SER A 8 -10.24 -9.11 -0.87
CA SER A 8 -9.98 -10.18 0.12
C SER A 8 -11.25 -10.99 0.42
N SER A 9 -12.42 -10.34 0.50
CA SER A 9 -13.70 -11.02 0.71
C SER A 9 -14.09 -11.94 -0.45
N VAL A 10 -13.97 -11.51 -1.71
CA VAL A 10 -14.30 -12.40 -2.84
C VAL A 10 -13.30 -13.56 -2.95
N ARG A 11 -12.01 -13.32 -2.68
CA ARG A 11 -10.98 -14.36 -2.61
C ARG A 11 -11.30 -15.41 -1.53
N ALA A 12 -11.82 -14.99 -0.37
CA ALA A 12 -12.19 -15.91 0.71
C ALA A 12 -13.37 -16.83 0.31
N ALA A 13 -14.38 -16.29 -0.36
CA ALA A 13 -15.49 -17.08 -0.88
C ALA A 13 -15.05 -18.00 -2.03
N GLU A 14 -14.20 -17.51 -2.94
CA GLU A 14 -13.60 -18.29 -4.03
C GLU A 14 -12.75 -19.44 -3.50
N SER A 15 -12.02 -19.22 -2.40
CA SER A 15 -11.29 -20.26 -1.66
C SER A 15 -12.24 -21.32 -1.08
N ALA A 16 -13.31 -20.91 -0.37
CA ALA A 16 -14.26 -21.84 0.24
C ALA A 16 -15.00 -22.71 -0.79
N LEU A 17 -15.24 -22.15 -1.98
CA LEU A 17 -16.00 -22.79 -3.06
C LEU A 17 -15.12 -23.41 -4.15
N ASN A 18 -13.79 -23.37 -4.00
CA ASN A 18 -12.81 -23.89 -4.95
C ASN A 18 -13.03 -23.35 -6.39
N ILE A 19 -13.10 -22.03 -6.52
CA ILE A 19 -13.36 -21.34 -7.80
C ILE A 19 -12.05 -20.82 -8.40
N ASP A 20 -11.76 -21.26 -9.62
CA ASP A 20 -10.70 -20.69 -10.46
C ASP A 20 -11.21 -19.38 -11.11
N VAL A 21 -10.56 -18.26 -10.82
CA VAL A 21 -10.97 -16.94 -11.32
C VAL A 21 -10.46 -16.73 -12.75
N PRO A 22 -11.30 -16.25 -13.70
CA PRO A 22 -10.86 -15.92 -15.05
C PRO A 22 -9.68 -14.94 -15.07
N VAL A 23 -8.70 -15.17 -15.94
CA VAL A 23 -7.46 -14.38 -15.94
C VAL A 23 -7.69 -12.90 -16.26
N ASN A 24 -8.65 -12.57 -17.13
CA ASN A 24 -9.05 -11.18 -17.37
C ASN A 24 -9.58 -10.49 -16.11
N ALA A 25 -10.30 -11.23 -15.25
CA ALA A 25 -10.76 -10.71 -13.97
C ALA A 25 -9.57 -10.47 -13.03
N GLN A 26 -8.54 -11.31 -13.05
CA GLN A 26 -7.30 -11.06 -12.30
C GLN A 26 -6.61 -9.78 -12.79
N TYR A 27 -6.44 -9.57 -14.10
CA TYR A 27 -5.84 -8.35 -14.63
C TYR A 27 -6.60 -7.08 -14.18
N ILE A 28 -7.94 -7.11 -14.23
CA ILE A 28 -8.77 -5.98 -13.77
C ILE A 28 -8.60 -5.77 -12.26
N ARG A 29 -8.64 -6.83 -11.44
CA ARG A 29 -8.41 -6.75 -9.99
C ARG A 29 -7.03 -6.19 -9.66
N ASN A 30 -6.00 -6.62 -10.39
CA ASN A 30 -4.61 -6.21 -10.20
C ASN A 30 -4.40 -4.72 -10.54
N ILE A 31 -4.93 -4.25 -11.66
CA ILE A 31 -4.84 -2.82 -12.05
C ILE A 31 -5.52 -1.94 -11.00
N ILE A 32 -6.71 -2.32 -10.52
CA ILE A 32 -7.43 -1.59 -9.48
C ILE A 32 -6.61 -1.51 -8.19
N LEU A 33 -6.04 -2.64 -7.73
CA LEU A 33 -5.26 -2.69 -6.49
C LEU A 33 -3.97 -1.87 -6.60
N ALA A 34 -3.23 -1.97 -7.71
CA ALA A 34 -1.98 -1.24 -7.93
C ALA A 34 -2.21 0.28 -8.02
N ALA A 35 -3.23 0.72 -8.75
CA ALA A 35 -3.59 2.14 -8.84
C ALA A 35 -4.10 2.68 -7.50
N HIS A 36 -4.94 1.92 -6.79
CA HIS A 36 -5.38 2.29 -5.44
C HIS A 36 -4.19 2.47 -4.49
N THR A 37 -3.25 1.53 -4.51
CA THR A 37 -2.07 1.54 -3.62
C THR A 37 -1.11 2.68 -3.98
N THR A 38 -0.99 3.04 -5.26
CA THR A 38 -0.23 4.23 -5.70
C THR A 38 -0.82 5.51 -5.11
N HIS A 39 -2.14 5.72 -5.22
CA HIS A 39 -2.84 6.82 -4.55
C HIS A 39 -2.57 6.83 -3.04
N ASP A 40 -2.71 5.66 -2.41
CA ASP A 40 -2.69 5.52 -0.96
C ASP A 40 -1.32 5.88 -0.37
N HIS A 41 -0.23 5.38 -0.98
CA HIS A 41 1.13 5.68 -0.53
C HIS A 41 1.52 7.15 -0.72
N ILE A 42 1.12 7.75 -1.84
CA ILE A 42 1.34 9.18 -2.09
C ILE A 42 0.64 10.02 -1.00
N VAL A 43 -0.65 9.77 -0.75
CA VAL A 43 -1.40 10.49 0.29
C VAL A 43 -0.78 10.27 1.67
N HIS A 44 -0.33 9.05 1.98
CA HIS A 44 0.33 8.77 3.26
C HIS A 44 1.61 9.60 3.45
N PHE A 45 2.49 9.63 2.44
CA PHE A 45 3.76 10.35 2.55
C PHE A 45 3.55 11.86 2.69
N TYR A 46 2.72 12.45 1.82
CA TYR A 46 2.54 13.91 1.79
C TYR A 46 1.47 14.38 2.77
N GLN A 47 0.22 13.96 2.59
CA GLN A 47 -0.91 14.52 3.34
C GLN A 47 -0.96 14.08 4.81
N LEU A 48 -0.48 12.87 5.13
CA LEU A 48 -0.54 12.33 6.48
C LEU A 48 0.78 12.48 7.26
N SER A 49 1.93 12.30 6.60
CA SER A 49 3.23 12.20 7.31
C SER A 49 4.12 13.43 7.18
N ALA A 50 4.05 14.19 6.08
CA ALA A 50 5.07 15.21 5.80
C ALA A 50 5.16 16.29 6.90
N LEU A 51 4.02 16.65 7.52
CA LEU A 51 3.98 17.69 8.55
C LEU A 51 4.60 17.27 9.91
N ASP A 52 5.01 16.00 10.05
CA ASP A 52 5.88 15.58 11.16
C ASP A 52 7.34 16.03 10.96
N TRP A 53 7.73 16.27 9.71
CA TRP A 53 9.11 16.54 9.28
C TRP A 53 9.31 17.94 8.70
N VAL A 54 8.22 18.59 8.30
CA VAL A 54 8.17 19.86 7.56
C VAL A 54 7.55 20.94 8.41
N ASP A 55 8.22 22.08 8.51
CA ASP A 55 7.71 23.29 9.15
C ASP A 55 7.24 24.30 8.08
N ILE A 56 5.93 24.49 7.97
CA ILE A 56 5.34 25.38 6.97
C ILE A 56 5.62 26.86 7.26
N THR A 57 5.88 27.24 8.51
CA THR A 57 6.19 28.64 8.87
C THR A 57 7.63 28.97 8.49
N SER A 58 8.55 28.01 8.62
CA SER A 58 9.93 28.10 8.14
C SER A 58 9.99 28.34 6.63
N ALA A 59 9.08 27.74 5.84
CA ALA A 59 9.01 27.93 4.38
C ALA A 59 8.81 29.40 3.93
N LEU A 60 8.28 30.28 4.80
CA LEU A 60 8.14 31.72 4.52
C LEU A 60 9.49 32.45 4.47
N GLN A 61 10.54 31.87 5.06
CA GLN A 61 11.89 32.44 5.10
C GLN A 61 12.77 31.95 3.93
N ALA A 62 12.26 31.04 3.11
CA ALA A 62 13.01 30.42 2.02
C ALA A 62 13.28 31.40 0.87
N ASP A 63 14.43 31.25 0.23
CA ASP A 63 14.71 31.81 -1.09
C ASP A 63 14.30 30.80 -2.19
N PRO A 64 13.26 31.08 -3.00
CA PRO A 64 12.79 30.16 -4.03
C PRO A 64 13.85 29.81 -5.09
N THR A 65 14.80 30.71 -5.37
CA THR A 65 15.88 30.45 -6.34
C THR A 65 16.84 29.42 -5.77
N LYS A 66 17.23 29.57 -4.49
CA LYS A 66 18.10 28.60 -3.82
C LYS A 66 17.44 27.24 -3.68
N ALA A 67 16.14 27.22 -3.33
CA ALA A 67 15.37 25.97 -3.28
C ALA A 67 15.39 25.23 -4.62
N SER A 68 15.17 25.93 -5.74
CA SER A 68 15.29 25.34 -7.08
C SER A 68 16.71 24.85 -7.41
N GLU A 69 17.73 25.63 -7.07
CA GLU A 69 19.13 25.26 -7.31
C GLU A 69 19.54 23.97 -6.59
N MET A 70 19.06 23.75 -5.36
CA MET A 70 19.35 22.56 -4.56
C MET A 70 18.89 21.26 -5.24
N LEU A 71 17.92 21.32 -6.15
CA LEU A 71 17.38 20.15 -6.85
C LEU A 71 18.06 19.90 -8.20
N LYS A 72 18.97 20.78 -8.67
CA LYS A 72 19.68 20.58 -9.93
C LYS A 72 20.55 19.32 -9.88
N GLY A 73 20.31 18.42 -10.84
CA GLY A 73 20.98 17.13 -10.89
C GLY A 73 20.57 16.16 -9.79
N VAL A 74 19.56 16.49 -8.98
CA VAL A 74 18.95 15.60 -7.97
C VAL A 74 17.62 15.06 -8.49
N SER A 75 16.80 15.92 -9.10
CA SER A 75 15.54 15.56 -9.75
C SER A 75 15.46 16.16 -11.15
N THR A 76 14.75 15.49 -12.05
CA THR A 76 14.39 15.99 -13.39
C THR A 76 12.96 16.54 -13.46
N TRP A 77 12.28 16.65 -12.31
CA TRP A 77 10.89 17.08 -12.26
C TRP A 77 10.71 18.51 -12.77
N HIS A 78 9.73 18.69 -13.66
CA HIS A 78 9.55 19.92 -14.41
C HIS A 78 8.91 21.09 -13.64
N LEU A 79 8.38 20.86 -12.43
CA LEU A 79 7.72 21.89 -11.60
C LEU A 79 8.57 22.27 -10.37
N ASN A 80 9.89 22.18 -10.49
CA ASN A 80 10.87 22.60 -9.48
C ASN A 80 11.48 23.98 -9.77
N SER A 81 10.75 24.86 -10.46
CA SER A 81 11.24 26.19 -10.84
C SER A 81 11.08 27.20 -9.69
N PRO A 82 11.92 28.25 -9.65
CA PRO A 82 11.78 29.32 -8.65
C PRO A 82 10.40 29.99 -8.70
N GLU A 83 9.80 30.09 -9.89
CA GLU A 83 8.47 30.69 -10.09
C GLU A 83 7.37 29.86 -9.45
N GLU A 84 7.41 28.52 -9.60
CA GLU A 84 6.45 27.63 -8.95
C GLU A 84 6.59 27.69 -7.42
N PHE A 85 7.82 27.66 -6.91
CA PHE A 85 8.08 27.79 -5.48
C PHE A 85 7.66 29.16 -4.92
N THR A 86 7.86 30.25 -5.67
CA THR A 86 7.37 31.59 -5.30
C THR A 86 5.84 31.61 -5.20
N LYS A 87 5.15 31.00 -6.17
CA LYS A 87 3.69 30.90 -6.17
C LYS A 87 3.18 30.10 -4.97
N VAL A 88 3.85 29.02 -4.60
CA VAL A 88 3.51 28.24 -3.39
C VAL A 88 3.79 29.05 -2.13
N GLN A 89 4.93 29.71 -2.03
CA GLN A 89 5.28 30.56 -0.88
C GLN A 89 4.25 31.67 -0.67
N ASN A 90 3.75 32.29 -1.75
CA ASN A 90 2.70 33.30 -1.65
C ASN A 90 1.37 32.72 -1.13
N LYS A 91 0.99 31.49 -1.50
CA LYS A 91 -0.20 30.82 -0.92
C LYS A 91 -0.07 30.63 0.59
N ILE A 92 1.12 30.24 1.06
CA ILE A 92 1.39 30.09 2.50
C ILE A 92 1.31 31.46 3.18
N LYS A 93 1.90 32.49 2.56
CA LYS A 93 1.90 33.86 3.08
C LYS A 93 0.48 34.41 3.23
N ASP A 94 -0.37 34.24 2.22
CA ASP A 94 -1.76 34.69 2.25
C ASP A 94 -2.57 33.95 3.32
N LEU A 95 -2.36 32.62 3.46
CA LEU A 95 -2.99 31.82 4.52
C LEU A 95 -2.59 32.34 5.91
N VAL A 96 -1.30 32.60 6.15
CA VAL A 96 -0.82 33.12 7.43
C VAL A 96 -1.31 34.55 7.68
N ALA A 97 -1.26 35.41 6.67
CA ALA A 97 -1.74 36.79 6.76
C ALA A 97 -3.24 36.89 7.06
N SER A 98 -4.03 35.90 6.65
CA SER A 98 -5.46 35.85 6.97
C SER A 98 -5.76 35.66 8.47
N GLY A 99 -4.81 35.14 9.25
CA GLY A 99 -5.04 34.71 10.63
C GLY A 99 -5.91 33.45 10.78
N GLN A 100 -6.33 32.82 9.68
CA GLN A 100 -7.22 31.65 9.65
C GLN A 100 -6.48 30.40 9.15
N LEU A 101 -5.54 29.88 9.95
CA LEU A 101 -4.67 28.76 9.57
C LEU A 101 -5.40 27.40 9.42
N GLY A 102 -6.62 27.27 9.95
CA GLY A 102 -7.44 26.07 9.82
C GLY A 102 -6.71 24.81 10.31
N ILE A 103 -6.64 23.77 9.47
CA ILE A 103 -5.96 22.50 9.78
C ILE A 103 -4.46 22.63 10.01
N PHE A 104 -3.86 23.78 9.67
CA PHE A 104 -2.44 24.07 9.90
C PHE A 104 -2.19 24.92 11.16
N ALA A 105 -3.25 25.28 11.90
CA ALA A 105 -3.14 26.01 13.15
C ALA A 105 -2.53 25.13 14.25
N ASN A 106 -1.75 25.75 15.16
CA ASN A 106 -1.23 25.10 16.37
C ASN A 106 -0.45 23.80 16.09
N GLY A 107 0.27 23.74 14.96
CA GLY A 107 1.23 22.69 14.66
C GLY A 107 2.54 22.89 15.44
N TYR A 108 3.46 21.94 15.30
CA TYR A 108 4.77 21.93 15.98
C TYR A 108 5.81 22.85 15.32
N TRP A 109 5.36 24.01 14.86
CA TRP A 109 6.19 25.02 14.19
C TRP A 109 7.30 25.53 15.13
N GLY A 110 8.55 25.51 14.68
CA GLY A 110 9.73 25.87 15.49
C GLY A 110 10.19 24.81 16.50
N HIS A 111 9.58 23.61 16.53
CA HIS A 111 9.98 22.54 17.44
C HIS A 111 11.44 22.10 17.18
N PRO A 112 12.27 21.83 18.21
CA PRO A 112 13.70 21.50 18.04
C PRO A 112 13.97 20.20 17.26
N ALA A 113 12.95 19.36 17.07
CA ALA A 113 13.04 18.18 16.21
C ALA A 113 12.87 18.50 14.72
N MET A 114 12.38 19.67 14.32
CA MET A 114 12.32 20.11 12.92
C MET A 114 13.71 20.54 12.47
N LYS A 115 14.27 19.84 11.47
CA LYS A 115 15.68 20.02 11.03
C LYS A 115 15.82 20.54 9.61
N LEU A 116 14.74 20.64 8.86
CA LEU A 116 14.78 21.08 7.47
C LEU A 116 15.08 22.58 7.38
N PRO A 117 15.99 23.02 6.50
CA PRO A 117 16.17 24.44 6.21
C PRO A 117 14.91 25.00 5.53
N PRO A 118 14.70 26.33 5.58
CA PRO A 118 13.56 27.00 4.94
C PRO A 118 13.30 26.53 3.51
N GLU A 119 14.34 26.44 2.68
CA GLU A 119 14.25 26.03 1.28
C GLU A 119 13.65 24.63 1.11
N VAL A 120 14.04 23.67 1.94
CA VAL A 120 13.54 22.29 1.84
C VAL A 120 12.11 22.18 2.38
N ASN A 121 11.76 22.98 3.38
CA ASN A 121 10.35 23.10 3.80
C ASN A 121 9.48 23.63 2.65
N LEU A 122 9.93 24.65 1.91
CA LEU A 122 9.19 25.20 0.78
C LEU A 122 9.03 24.17 -0.37
N ILE A 123 10.09 23.45 -0.70
CA ILE A 123 10.05 22.34 -1.68
C ILE A 123 8.99 21.32 -1.27
N ALA A 124 9.03 20.86 -0.01
CA ALA A 124 8.11 19.83 0.47
C ALA A 124 6.64 20.29 0.46
N VAL A 125 6.34 21.56 0.75
CA VAL A 125 4.97 22.10 0.64
C VAL A 125 4.51 22.20 -0.81
N ALA A 126 5.41 22.53 -1.75
CA ALA A 126 5.09 22.51 -3.17
C ALA A 126 4.74 21.09 -3.65
N HIS A 127 5.57 20.11 -3.31
CA HIS A 127 5.34 18.71 -3.64
C HIS A 127 4.09 18.13 -2.95
N TYR A 128 3.78 18.56 -1.73
CA TYR A 128 2.52 18.24 -1.04
C TYR A 128 1.30 18.63 -1.88
N LEU A 129 1.29 19.84 -2.45
CA LEU A 129 0.19 20.32 -3.29
C LEU A 129 0.13 19.59 -4.65
N GLN A 130 1.29 19.33 -5.26
CA GLN A 130 1.40 18.63 -6.54
C GLN A 130 0.96 17.15 -6.42
N ALA A 131 1.25 16.51 -5.27
CA ALA A 131 0.83 15.14 -4.96
C ALA A 131 -0.68 14.92 -5.09
N LEU A 132 -1.47 15.97 -4.80
CA LEU A 132 -2.92 15.91 -4.89
C LEU A 132 -3.42 15.66 -6.32
N GLU A 133 -2.72 16.10 -7.37
CA GLU A 133 -3.09 15.80 -8.76
C GLU A 133 -2.71 14.37 -9.13
N CYS A 134 -1.50 13.93 -8.79
CA CYS A 134 -1.04 12.56 -9.11
C CYS A 134 -1.97 11.50 -8.49
N GLN A 135 -2.34 11.66 -7.21
CA GLN A 135 -3.27 10.72 -6.57
C GLN A 135 -4.70 10.79 -7.14
N ARG A 136 -5.11 11.94 -7.72
CA ARG A 136 -6.39 12.04 -8.44
C ARG A 136 -6.34 11.20 -9.71
N ASP A 137 -5.26 11.30 -10.50
CA ASP A 137 -5.08 10.48 -11.71
C ASP A 137 -5.06 8.98 -11.38
N ALA A 138 -4.39 8.57 -10.30
CA ALA A 138 -4.40 7.17 -9.85
C ALA A 138 -5.83 6.69 -9.55
N ASN A 139 -6.66 7.51 -8.88
CA ASN A 139 -8.06 7.16 -8.63
C ASN A 139 -8.96 7.23 -9.88
N ARG A 140 -8.61 8.00 -10.92
CA ARG A 140 -9.33 7.97 -12.21
C ARG A 140 -9.19 6.59 -12.89
N VAL A 141 -8.02 5.95 -12.78
CA VAL A 141 -7.83 4.53 -13.20
C VAL A 141 -8.77 3.60 -12.42
N VAL A 142 -8.80 3.72 -11.09
CA VAL A 142 -9.68 2.91 -10.23
C VAL A 142 -11.15 3.11 -10.58
N ALA A 143 -11.59 4.35 -10.83
CA ALA A 143 -12.97 4.67 -11.13
C ALA A 143 -13.46 4.07 -12.45
N LEU A 144 -12.63 4.10 -13.51
CA LEU A 144 -13.01 3.60 -14.84
C LEU A 144 -13.25 2.08 -14.87
N LEU A 145 -12.58 1.32 -14.02
CA LEU A 145 -12.81 -0.13 -13.87
C LEU A 145 -13.81 -0.45 -12.76
N GLY A 146 -13.71 0.25 -11.63
CA GLY A 146 -14.50 0.00 -10.42
C GLY A 146 -15.90 0.64 -10.42
N GLY A 147 -16.21 1.48 -11.40
CA GLY A 147 -17.45 2.27 -11.50
C GLY A 147 -17.47 3.54 -10.63
N LYS A 148 -16.77 3.52 -9.48
CA LYS A 148 -16.53 4.67 -8.59
C LYS A 148 -15.39 4.39 -7.61
N THR A 149 -14.85 5.45 -7.03
CA THR A 149 -13.98 5.38 -5.84
C THR A 149 -14.19 6.64 -5.00
N PRO A 150 -14.39 6.56 -3.66
CA PRO A 150 -14.28 5.36 -2.80
C PRO A 150 -15.35 4.28 -3.06
N HIS A 151 -15.04 3.05 -2.62
CA HIS A 151 -15.87 1.84 -2.72
C HIS A 151 -16.23 1.42 -4.15
N ILE A 152 -15.33 0.70 -4.83
CA ILE A 152 -15.60 0.07 -6.13
C ILE A 152 -16.83 -0.85 -6.07
N GLN A 153 -17.44 -1.10 -7.22
CA GLN A 153 -18.68 -1.86 -7.34
C GLN A 153 -18.69 -2.78 -8.58
N ASN A 154 -17.53 -3.33 -8.93
CA ASN A 154 -17.35 -4.18 -10.11
C ASN A 154 -16.95 -5.64 -9.78
N LEU A 155 -16.85 -6.02 -8.51
CA LEU A 155 -16.42 -7.37 -8.13
C LEU A 155 -17.62 -8.33 -8.01
N ALA A 156 -17.34 -9.62 -8.18
CA ALA A 156 -18.25 -10.71 -7.84
C ALA A 156 -17.43 -11.93 -7.36
N VAL A 157 -18.01 -12.78 -6.52
CA VAL A 157 -17.46 -14.12 -6.26
C VAL A 157 -17.48 -14.89 -7.59
N GLY A 158 -16.30 -15.20 -8.12
CA GLY A 158 -16.12 -15.81 -9.43
C GLY A 158 -15.64 -14.88 -10.54
N GLY A 159 -15.35 -13.59 -10.26
CA GLY A 159 -14.71 -12.71 -11.23
C GLY A 159 -15.04 -11.22 -11.06
N VAL A 160 -15.39 -10.56 -12.16
CA VAL A 160 -15.77 -9.14 -12.21
C VAL A 160 -17.02 -8.93 -13.07
N ALA A 161 -17.71 -7.82 -12.83
CA ALA A 161 -18.91 -7.41 -13.54
C ALA A 161 -18.62 -6.60 -14.82
N ASN A 162 -17.34 -6.31 -15.13
CA ASN A 162 -16.97 -5.56 -16.32
C ASN A 162 -17.25 -6.40 -17.60
N PRO A 163 -18.13 -5.94 -18.51
CA PRO A 163 -18.40 -6.64 -19.76
C PRO A 163 -17.35 -6.27 -20.81
N ILE A 164 -16.41 -7.18 -21.09
CA ILE A 164 -15.41 -6.99 -22.17
C ILE A 164 -16.08 -7.23 -23.52
N ASN A 165 -16.14 -6.18 -24.34
CA ASN A 165 -16.56 -6.28 -25.74
C ASN A 165 -16.03 -5.05 -26.50
N LEU A 166 -15.04 -5.25 -27.38
CA LEU A 166 -14.37 -4.16 -28.09
C LEU A 166 -15.28 -3.42 -29.08
N ASP A 167 -16.30 -4.09 -29.60
CA ASP A 167 -17.25 -3.56 -30.59
C ASP A 167 -18.56 -3.08 -29.94
N GLY A 168 -18.71 -3.26 -28.63
CA GLY A 168 -19.93 -2.96 -27.89
C GLY A 168 -20.06 -1.48 -27.50
N LEU A 169 -21.27 -0.95 -27.60
CA LEU A 169 -21.63 0.36 -27.05
C LEU A 169 -22.00 0.23 -25.57
N GLY A 170 -21.46 1.12 -24.72
CA GLY A 170 -21.83 1.20 -23.30
C GLY A 170 -21.16 0.16 -22.39
N VAL A 171 -20.10 -0.49 -22.86
CA VAL A 171 -19.36 -1.58 -22.19
C VAL A 171 -17.85 -1.30 -22.15
N LEU A 172 -17.05 -2.22 -21.61
CA LEU A 172 -15.59 -2.08 -21.60
C LEU A 172 -15.03 -2.39 -23.00
N ASN A 173 -15.08 -1.36 -23.85
CA ASN A 173 -14.58 -1.39 -25.22
C ASN A 173 -13.17 -0.78 -25.35
N LEU A 174 -12.64 -0.71 -26.57
CA LEU A 174 -11.27 -0.21 -26.81
C LEU A 174 -11.10 1.26 -26.38
N GLU A 175 -12.10 2.11 -26.59
CA GLU A 175 -12.01 3.52 -26.22
C GLU A 175 -11.92 3.69 -24.69
N ARG A 176 -12.70 2.92 -23.92
CA ARG A 176 -12.58 2.90 -22.44
C ARG A 176 -11.20 2.41 -21.99
N LEU A 177 -10.64 1.39 -22.64
CA LEU A 177 -9.29 0.89 -22.36
C LEU A 177 -8.22 1.96 -22.66
N MET A 178 -8.33 2.66 -23.79
CA MET A 178 -7.44 3.79 -24.11
C MET A 178 -7.54 4.90 -23.07
N TYR A 179 -8.74 5.19 -22.55
CA TYR A 179 -8.92 6.21 -21.53
C TYR A 179 -8.27 5.81 -20.20
N ILE A 180 -8.38 4.54 -19.80
CA ILE A 180 -7.65 3.98 -18.64
C ILE A 180 -6.14 4.18 -18.80
N LYS A 181 -5.58 3.81 -19.97
CA LYS A 181 -4.14 3.93 -20.24
C LYS A 181 -3.64 5.36 -20.14
N SER A 182 -4.44 6.32 -20.58
CA SER A 182 -4.08 7.75 -20.52
C SER A 182 -3.86 8.26 -19.09
N PHE A 183 -4.49 7.63 -18.08
CA PHE A 183 -4.27 7.97 -16.67
C PHE A 183 -3.14 7.17 -16.05
N ILE A 184 -2.97 5.89 -16.43
CA ILE A 184 -1.80 5.10 -16.01
C ILE A 184 -0.50 5.82 -16.39
N ASP A 185 -0.43 6.40 -17.60
CA ASP A 185 0.78 7.03 -18.12
C ASP A 185 1.15 8.36 -17.45
N LYS A 186 0.27 8.94 -16.61
CA LYS A 186 0.53 10.20 -15.90
C LYS A 186 1.18 10.02 -14.52
N LEU A 187 1.25 8.78 -14.02
CA LEU A 187 1.63 8.54 -12.63
C LEU A 187 3.15 8.51 -12.44
N SER A 188 3.86 7.92 -13.40
CA SER A 188 5.27 7.55 -13.26
C SER A 188 6.18 8.73 -12.93
N ASP A 189 6.02 9.87 -13.62
CA ASP A 189 6.95 10.99 -13.47
C ASP A 189 6.92 11.57 -12.06
N PHE A 190 5.74 11.76 -11.46
CA PHE A 190 5.65 12.27 -10.09
C PHE A 190 6.20 11.25 -9.08
N VAL A 191 5.87 9.97 -9.25
CA VAL A 191 6.35 8.89 -8.37
C VAL A 191 7.88 8.81 -8.38
N GLU A 192 8.49 8.82 -9.57
CA GLU A 192 9.93 8.63 -9.75
C GLU A 192 10.76 9.89 -9.52
N GLN A 193 10.24 11.07 -9.85
CA GLN A 193 11.01 12.32 -9.86
C GLN A 193 10.71 13.21 -8.64
N VAL A 194 9.63 12.93 -7.90
CA VAL A 194 9.23 13.68 -6.70
C VAL A 194 9.20 12.78 -5.48
N TYR A 195 8.28 11.80 -5.42
CA TYR A 195 8.10 10.98 -4.21
C TYR A 195 9.35 10.16 -3.86
N LYS A 196 9.97 9.51 -4.84
CA LYS A 196 11.23 8.80 -4.65
C LYS A 196 12.35 9.71 -4.14
N VAL A 197 12.47 10.91 -4.71
CA VAL A 197 13.51 11.88 -4.37
C VAL A 197 13.31 12.44 -2.97
N ASP A 198 12.10 12.89 -2.64
CA ASP A 198 11.76 13.46 -1.34
C ASP A 198 11.99 12.44 -0.21
N THR A 199 11.76 11.15 -0.48
CA THR A 199 12.07 10.09 0.50
C THR A 199 13.56 10.09 0.87
N ALA A 200 14.46 10.18 -0.12
CA ALA A 200 15.89 10.25 0.12
C ALA A 200 16.31 11.57 0.79
N VAL A 201 15.67 12.70 0.42
CA VAL A 201 15.93 14.01 1.02
C VAL A 201 15.55 14.03 2.50
N ILE A 202 14.37 13.52 2.88
CA ILE A 202 13.98 13.43 4.28
C ILE A 202 14.97 12.55 5.05
N ALA A 203 15.37 11.40 4.50
CA ALA A 203 16.38 10.56 5.15
C ALA A 203 17.73 11.29 5.35
N ALA A 204 18.16 12.12 4.38
CA ALA A 204 19.40 12.88 4.44
C ALA A 204 19.43 13.91 5.58
N PHE A 205 18.31 14.55 5.90
CA PHE A 205 18.21 15.52 7.00
C PHE A 205 17.90 14.90 8.36
N TYR A 206 17.43 13.66 8.38
CA TYR A 206 16.99 12.96 9.59
C TYR A 206 17.74 11.63 9.82
N PRO A 207 19.07 11.55 9.71
CA PRO A 207 19.81 10.28 9.68
C PRO A 207 19.65 9.45 10.96
N GLU A 208 19.50 10.07 12.12
CA GLU A 208 19.27 9.33 13.37
C GLU A 208 17.92 8.58 13.40
N TRP A 209 16.96 8.94 12.55
CA TRP A 209 15.69 8.21 12.45
C TRP A 209 15.83 6.86 11.73
N LEU A 210 17.02 6.55 11.21
CA LEU A 210 17.43 5.22 10.77
C LEU A 210 17.90 4.31 11.92
N THR A 211 18.10 4.83 13.13
CA THR A 211 18.63 4.06 14.27
C THR A 211 17.59 3.77 15.35
N ARG A 212 16.32 4.17 15.12
CA ARG A 212 15.20 4.03 16.06
C ARG A 212 13.92 3.56 15.37
N GLY A 213 12.96 3.10 16.15
CA GLY A 213 11.63 2.71 15.65
C GLY A 213 11.52 1.29 15.08
N LYS A 214 12.45 0.40 15.44
CA LYS A 214 12.32 -1.04 15.19
C LYS A 214 11.12 -1.57 15.97
N GLY A 215 10.12 -2.12 15.27
CA GLY A 215 8.89 -2.63 15.87
C GLY A 215 8.93 -4.14 16.16
N ALA A 216 9.55 -4.90 15.27
CA ALA A 216 9.70 -6.35 15.42
C ALA A 216 11.03 -6.87 14.84
N VAL A 217 11.28 -8.16 15.09
CA VAL A 217 12.34 -8.93 14.43
C VAL A 217 11.78 -9.97 13.45
N ASN A 218 10.47 -10.18 13.41
CA ASN A 218 9.82 -11.11 12.49
C ASN A 218 8.96 -10.33 11.50
N TYR A 219 8.99 -10.72 10.22
CA TYR A 219 8.31 -10.02 9.14
C TYR A 219 7.54 -10.99 8.26
N LEU A 220 6.35 -10.59 7.81
CA LEU A 220 5.50 -11.43 6.97
C LEU A 220 4.81 -10.59 5.88
N SER A 221 4.89 -11.07 4.64
CA SER A 221 4.12 -10.56 3.50
C SER A 221 3.60 -11.73 2.66
N VAL A 222 2.46 -11.55 2.00
CA VAL A 222 1.92 -12.56 1.07
C VAL A 222 2.29 -12.22 -0.37
N PRO A 223 2.41 -13.23 -1.26
CA PRO A 223 2.60 -12.95 -2.68
C PRO A 223 1.36 -12.25 -3.23
N GLU A 224 1.50 -11.44 -4.28
CA GLU A 224 0.38 -10.65 -4.81
C GLU A 224 0.46 -10.45 -6.32
N PHE A 225 -0.67 -10.08 -6.90
CA PHE A 225 -0.94 -9.92 -8.33
C PHE A 225 -0.87 -11.25 -9.09
N PRO A 226 -1.84 -12.16 -8.87
CA PRO A 226 -1.91 -13.44 -9.59
C PRO A 226 -2.13 -13.21 -11.09
N THR A 227 -1.56 -14.06 -11.93
CA THR A 227 -1.59 -13.89 -13.40
C THR A 227 -1.97 -15.15 -14.19
N ASP A 228 -2.18 -16.28 -13.52
CA ASP A 228 -2.64 -17.49 -14.18
C ASP A 228 -4.16 -17.72 -14.02
N SER A 229 -4.66 -18.79 -14.64
CA SER A 229 -6.06 -19.21 -14.57
C SER A 229 -6.41 -20.03 -13.31
N LYS A 230 -5.50 -20.12 -12.33
CA LYS A 230 -5.61 -20.97 -11.14
C LYS A 230 -5.23 -20.24 -9.85
N ASN A 231 -5.52 -18.94 -9.81
CA ASN A 231 -5.36 -18.07 -8.64
C ASN A 231 -3.90 -17.96 -8.13
N GLY A 232 -2.90 -18.16 -9.00
CA GLY A 232 -1.48 -18.15 -8.67
C GLY A 232 -0.62 -17.35 -9.65
N SER A 233 0.65 -17.75 -9.78
CA SER A 233 1.65 -17.08 -10.62
C SER A 233 1.75 -15.57 -10.33
N PHE A 234 2.09 -15.26 -9.09
CA PHE A 234 2.15 -13.91 -8.56
C PHE A 234 3.33 -13.10 -9.11
N LEU A 235 3.11 -11.82 -9.42
CA LEU A 235 4.19 -10.92 -9.85
C LEU A 235 5.09 -10.48 -8.69
N PHE A 236 4.52 -10.32 -7.49
CA PHE A 236 5.30 -10.06 -6.28
C PHE A 236 5.40 -11.32 -5.41
N PRO A 237 6.60 -11.63 -4.88
CA PRO A 237 6.78 -12.74 -3.96
C PRO A 237 6.30 -12.39 -2.55
N GLY A 238 6.03 -13.43 -1.75
CA GLY A 238 5.77 -13.34 -0.32
C GLY A 238 6.68 -14.28 0.48
N GLY A 239 6.62 -14.17 1.80
CA GLY A 239 7.48 -14.96 2.68
C GLY A 239 7.43 -14.51 4.13
N TYR A 240 8.16 -15.27 4.95
CA TYR A 240 8.34 -15.05 6.37
C TYR A 240 9.83 -14.96 6.70
N ILE A 241 10.22 -13.89 7.38
CA ILE A 241 11.56 -13.67 7.92
C ILE A 241 11.47 -13.77 9.43
N GLU A 242 12.32 -14.59 10.03
CA GLU A 242 12.42 -14.76 11.48
C GLU A 242 13.73 -14.13 11.98
N ASN A 243 13.68 -13.47 13.14
CA ASN A 243 14.85 -12.88 13.81
C ASN A 243 15.72 -11.95 12.94
N ALA A 244 15.09 -11.23 12.00
CA ALA A 244 15.71 -10.33 11.02
C ALA A 244 16.76 -10.99 10.12
N ASP A 245 16.76 -12.32 9.99
CA ASP A 245 17.67 -13.06 9.13
C ASP A 245 17.05 -13.27 7.74
N LEU A 246 17.46 -12.45 6.77
CA LEU A 246 17.03 -12.56 5.38
C LEU A 246 17.56 -13.83 4.70
N SER A 247 18.70 -14.38 5.15
CA SER A 247 19.35 -15.50 4.47
C SER A 247 18.58 -16.82 4.60
N SER A 248 17.83 -16.97 5.70
CA SER A 248 17.02 -18.15 6.00
C SER A 248 15.52 -17.89 5.88
N TYR A 249 15.11 -16.88 5.11
CA TYR A 249 13.69 -16.59 4.94
C TYR A 249 12.93 -17.78 4.33
N ARG A 250 11.65 -17.91 4.68
CA ARG A 250 10.77 -18.93 4.10
C ARG A 250 9.90 -18.31 3.01
N PRO A 251 10.03 -18.73 1.73
CA PRO A 251 9.14 -18.26 0.66
C PRO A 251 7.70 -18.72 0.89
N ILE A 252 6.74 -17.86 0.54
CA ILE A 252 5.31 -18.19 0.42
C ILE A 252 4.91 -17.85 -1.02
N THR A 253 4.55 -18.87 -1.79
CA THR A 253 4.25 -18.74 -3.23
C THR A 253 2.79 -19.03 -3.58
N SER A 254 1.97 -19.40 -2.59
CA SER A 254 0.56 -19.73 -2.75
C SER A 254 -0.27 -19.12 -1.63
N HIS A 255 -1.47 -18.63 -1.98
CA HIS A 255 -2.47 -18.23 -0.98
C HIS A 255 -3.12 -19.42 -0.26
N SER A 256 -2.85 -20.65 -0.71
CA SER A 256 -3.28 -21.90 -0.06
C SER A 256 -2.17 -22.55 0.78
N ASP A 257 -1.09 -21.82 1.10
CA ASP A 257 0.01 -22.36 1.89
C ASP A 257 -0.46 -22.70 3.32
N GLU A 258 -0.45 -24.00 3.66
CA GLU A 258 -0.91 -24.48 4.96
C GLU A 258 -0.09 -23.97 6.15
N TYR A 259 1.20 -23.67 5.96
CA TYR A 259 2.03 -23.11 7.03
C TYR A 259 1.61 -21.68 7.35
N LEU A 260 1.33 -20.88 6.32
CA LEU A 260 0.77 -19.55 6.53
C LEU A 260 -0.58 -19.64 7.26
N ILE A 261 -1.48 -20.50 6.77
CA ILE A 261 -2.84 -20.63 7.30
C ILE A 261 -2.83 -21.11 8.76
N LYS A 262 -2.08 -22.17 9.07
CA LYS A 262 -2.08 -22.77 10.41
C LYS A 262 -1.35 -21.93 11.46
N GLY A 263 -0.50 -20.98 11.03
CA GLY A 263 0.28 -20.17 11.95
C GLY A 263 -0.47 -18.99 12.57
N ILE A 264 -1.55 -18.50 11.95
CA ILE A 264 -2.21 -17.26 12.33
C ILE A 264 -3.22 -17.51 13.47
N GLN A 265 -3.09 -16.77 14.56
CA GLN A 265 -4.03 -16.76 15.69
C GLN A 265 -4.21 -15.35 16.25
N GLU A 266 -5.32 -15.08 16.94
CA GLU A 266 -5.59 -13.82 17.64
C GLU A 266 -5.98 -14.05 19.10
N SER A 267 -5.45 -13.26 20.03
CA SER A 267 -5.86 -13.23 21.45
C SER A 267 -6.59 -11.93 21.79
N ALA A 268 -7.46 -11.97 22.80
CA ALA A 268 -8.13 -10.79 23.37
C ALA A 268 -7.87 -10.58 24.86
N LYS A 269 -6.79 -11.16 25.42
CA LYS A 269 -6.43 -10.99 26.83
C LYS A 269 -6.38 -9.51 27.25
N HIS A 270 -5.78 -8.66 26.42
CA HIS A 270 -5.65 -7.21 26.65
C HIS A 270 -6.58 -6.36 25.78
N SER A 271 -7.62 -6.99 25.22
CA SER A 271 -8.59 -6.35 24.33
C SER A 271 -10.00 -6.45 24.93
N TRP A 272 -10.89 -5.51 24.59
CA TRP A 272 -12.27 -5.45 25.07
C TRP A 272 -13.19 -6.52 24.42
N TYR A 273 -12.76 -7.78 24.43
CA TYR A 273 -13.55 -8.95 24.07
C TYR A 273 -13.51 -10.02 25.16
N LYS A 274 -14.57 -10.83 25.20
CA LYS A 274 -14.84 -11.79 26.27
C LYS A 274 -13.90 -13.01 26.24
N ASP A 275 -13.64 -13.57 25.07
CA ASP A 275 -12.89 -14.82 24.95
C ASP A 275 -11.41 -14.52 24.66
N GLU A 276 -10.52 -14.91 25.56
CA GLU A 276 -9.16 -14.35 25.65
C GLU A 276 -8.06 -15.22 25.06
N ALA A 277 -8.25 -16.54 25.05
CA ALA A 277 -7.26 -17.48 24.54
C ALA A 277 -6.98 -17.27 23.05
N PRO A 278 -5.77 -17.59 22.53
CA PRO A 278 -5.49 -17.51 21.10
C PRO A 278 -6.45 -18.37 20.27
N GLN A 279 -7.13 -17.75 19.31
CA GLN A 279 -8.09 -18.41 18.42
C GLN A 279 -7.55 -18.42 16.98
N ALA A 280 -7.64 -19.57 16.31
CA ALA A 280 -7.53 -19.59 14.85
C ALA A 280 -8.76 -18.87 14.25
N PRO A 281 -8.62 -18.08 13.17
CA PRO A 281 -9.71 -17.20 12.74
C PRO A 281 -10.98 -17.91 12.25
N TRP A 282 -10.91 -19.14 11.72
CA TRP A 282 -12.13 -19.88 11.36
C TRP A 282 -13.00 -20.23 12.59
N GLU A 283 -12.40 -20.36 13.76
CA GLU A 283 -13.06 -20.60 15.05
C GLU A 283 -13.15 -19.31 15.90
N GLY A 284 -12.75 -18.16 15.33
CA GLY A 284 -12.65 -16.89 16.05
C GLY A 284 -14.01 -16.33 16.47
N THR A 285 -14.00 -15.64 17.60
CA THR A 285 -15.16 -14.96 18.20
C THR A 285 -14.87 -13.47 18.34
N THR A 286 -15.93 -12.64 18.40
CA THR A 286 -15.80 -11.18 18.58
C THR A 286 -16.92 -10.68 19.50
N ILE A 287 -16.94 -11.18 20.74
CA ILE A 287 -17.96 -10.86 21.75
C ILE A 287 -17.47 -9.66 22.57
N PRO A 288 -18.09 -8.47 22.49
CA PRO A 288 -17.61 -7.28 23.18
C PRO A 288 -17.69 -7.43 24.70
N ALA A 289 -16.65 -7.00 25.41
CA ALA A 289 -16.55 -7.02 26.87
C ALA A 289 -15.74 -5.80 27.35
N TYR A 290 -16.31 -4.62 27.17
CA TYR A 290 -15.70 -3.37 27.60
C TYR A 290 -15.81 -3.19 29.12
N ASP A 291 -14.69 -2.89 29.77
CA ASP A 291 -14.57 -2.74 31.23
C ASP A 291 -13.76 -1.48 31.64
N GLY A 292 -13.55 -0.55 30.70
CA GLY A 292 -12.75 0.66 30.92
C GLY A 292 -11.28 0.46 30.58
N TRP A 293 -10.47 1.49 30.85
CA TRP A 293 -9.03 1.43 30.63
C TRP A 293 -8.32 0.84 31.85
N SER A 294 -7.44 -0.12 31.62
CA SER A 294 -6.52 -0.65 32.63
C SER A 294 -5.15 -0.89 32.02
N ASP A 295 -4.11 -0.30 32.61
CA ASP A 295 -2.72 -0.42 32.12
C ASP A 295 -2.25 -1.88 32.08
N ASP A 296 -2.64 -2.69 33.07
CA ASP A 296 -2.31 -4.12 33.16
C ASP A 296 -3.42 -5.05 32.65
N GLY A 297 -4.56 -4.48 32.26
CA GLY A 297 -5.78 -5.19 31.85
C GLY A 297 -6.12 -4.99 30.39
N LYS A 298 -7.41 -4.80 30.10
CA LYS A 298 -7.91 -4.50 28.75
C LYS A 298 -7.81 -2.99 28.49
N TYR A 299 -7.26 -2.61 27.33
CA TYR A 299 -7.05 -1.20 26.98
C TYR A 299 -7.32 -0.87 25.51
N SER A 300 -7.78 -1.84 24.70
CA SER A 300 -7.92 -1.66 23.26
C SER A 300 -9.08 -2.47 22.66
N TRP A 301 -9.63 -1.97 21.55
CA TRP A 301 -10.53 -2.74 20.67
C TRP A 301 -9.76 -3.60 19.65
N VAL A 302 -8.46 -3.40 19.51
CA VAL A 302 -7.61 -4.21 18.61
C VAL A 302 -7.30 -5.53 19.29
N LYS A 303 -7.51 -6.66 18.59
CA LYS A 303 -7.06 -8.00 19.03
C LYS A 303 -5.52 -8.09 18.95
N SER A 304 -4.92 -9.18 19.41
CA SER A 304 -3.48 -9.40 19.35
C SER A 304 -3.13 -10.59 18.44
N PRO A 305 -2.85 -10.37 17.15
CA PRO A 305 -2.43 -11.42 16.23
C PRO A 305 -1.03 -11.96 16.56
N THR A 306 -0.82 -13.25 16.32
CA THR A 306 0.48 -13.91 16.38
C THR A 306 0.65 -14.88 15.23
N PHE A 307 1.89 -15.13 14.82
CA PHE A 307 2.25 -16.16 13.86
C PHE A 307 3.10 -17.23 14.55
N TYR A 308 2.55 -18.43 14.73
CA TYR A 308 3.16 -19.49 15.57
C TYR A 308 3.63 -18.96 16.94
N GLY A 309 2.78 -18.15 17.59
CA GLY A 309 3.05 -17.55 18.90
C GLY A 309 4.01 -16.36 18.91
N LYS A 310 4.54 -15.92 17.76
CA LYS A 310 5.44 -14.77 17.66
C LYS A 310 4.71 -13.51 17.22
N THR A 311 5.14 -12.35 17.71
CA THR A 311 4.73 -11.04 17.19
C THR A 311 5.46 -10.78 15.86
N VAL A 312 4.77 -10.15 14.92
CA VAL A 312 5.24 -9.98 13.53
C VAL A 312 4.89 -8.57 13.06
N GLU A 313 5.85 -7.88 12.43
CA GLU A 313 5.59 -6.64 11.70
C GLU A 313 5.20 -6.99 10.25
N VAL A 314 4.07 -6.45 9.79
CA VAL A 314 3.62 -6.53 8.38
C VAL A 314 3.75 -5.16 7.72
N GLY A 315 3.53 -5.10 6.41
CA GLY A 315 3.49 -3.84 5.66
C GLY A 315 4.70 -3.59 4.79
N PRO A 316 4.88 -2.36 4.29
CA PRO A 316 5.88 -2.10 3.25
C PRO A 316 7.33 -2.42 3.64
N LEU A 317 7.68 -2.35 4.94
CA LEU A 317 8.99 -2.81 5.41
C LEU A 317 9.13 -4.33 5.24
N ALA A 318 8.15 -5.10 5.73
CA ALA A 318 8.13 -6.56 5.59
C ALA A 318 8.17 -6.97 4.11
N ASN A 319 7.33 -6.37 3.27
CA ASN A 319 7.27 -6.61 1.84
C ASN A 319 8.62 -6.37 1.13
N MET A 320 9.27 -5.24 1.44
CA MET A 320 10.59 -4.92 0.88
C MET A 320 11.65 -5.93 1.33
N LEU A 321 11.73 -6.24 2.63
CA LEU A 321 12.72 -7.18 3.16
C LEU A 321 12.56 -8.58 2.56
N VAL A 322 11.32 -9.06 2.41
CA VAL A 322 11.03 -10.35 1.75
C VAL A 322 11.47 -10.33 0.29
N LYS A 323 11.19 -9.26 -0.46
CA LYS A 323 11.63 -9.12 -1.85
C LYS A 323 13.16 -9.08 -1.99
N LEU A 324 13.85 -8.44 -1.05
CA LEU A 324 15.31 -8.43 -0.99
C LEU A 324 15.85 -9.83 -0.70
N ALA A 325 15.28 -10.54 0.28
CA ALA A 325 15.64 -11.92 0.61
C ALA A 325 15.41 -12.88 -0.58
N ALA A 326 14.36 -12.63 -1.37
CA ALA A 326 14.08 -13.36 -2.61
C ALA A 326 15.01 -13.00 -3.78
N GLY A 327 15.94 -12.06 -3.60
CA GLY A 327 16.87 -11.65 -4.67
C GLY A 327 16.20 -10.92 -5.83
N ARG A 328 15.06 -10.23 -5.60
CA ARG A 328 14.33 -9.54 -6.67
C ARG A 328 15.09 -8.29 -7.14
N GLU A 329 15.64 -8.35 -8.35
CA GLU A 329 16.46 -7.28 -8.93
C GLU A 329 15.74 -5.92 -9.01
N SER A 330 14.46 -5.89 -9.38
CA SER A 330 13.67 -4.64 -9.46
C SER A 330 13.64 -3.90 -8.11
N THR A 331 13.46 -4.63 -7.00
CA THR A 331 13.46 -4.08 -5.64
C THR A 331 14.85 -3.59 -5.23
N GLN A 332 15.89 -4.38 -5.52
CA GLN A 332 17.28 -4.01 -5.25
C GLN A 332 17.65 -2.72 -5.99
N ASN A 333 17.34 -2.64 -7.29
CA ASN A 333 17.62 -1.48 -8.12
C ASN A 333 16.88 -0.23 -7.63
N LYS A 334 15.59 -0.35 -7.28
CA LYS A 334 14.82 0.79 -6.79
C LYS A 334 15.30 1.31 -5.44
N LEU A 335 15.68 0.40 -4.53
CA LEU A 335 16.33 0.78 -3.28
C LEU A 335 17.67 1.48 -3.54
N ASN A 336 18.50 0.93 -4.43
CA ASN A 336 19.80 1.50 -4.78
C ASN A 336 19.69 2.91 -5.38
N GLU A 337 18.65 3.20 -6.17
CA GLU A 337 18.38 4.56 -6.67
C GLU A 337 18.12 5.56 -5.53
N ILE A 338 17.33 5.18 -4.53
CA ILE A 338 17.08 6.01 -3.33
C ILE A 338 18.37 6.21 -2.54
N VAL A 339 19.14 5.13 -2.32
CA VAL A 339 20.43 5.18 -1.63
C VAL A 339 21.44 6.06 -2.38
N ALA A 340 21.45 6.04 -3.71
CA ALA A 340 22.32 6.88 -4.52
C ALA A 340 22.02 8.38 -4.36
N ILE A 341 20.73 8.76 -4.28
CA ILE A 341 20.33 10.15 -3.99
C ILE A 341 20.77 10.52 -2.57
N TYR A 342 20.51 9.66 -1.58
CA TYR A 342 20.96 9.88 -0.20
C TYR A 342 22.48 10.06 -0.11
N GLN A 343 23.25 9.20 -0.80
CA GLN A 343 24.71 9.26 -0.89
C GLN A 343 25.22 10.54 -1.56
N LYS A 344 24.52 11.02 -2.60
CA LYS A 344 24.83 12.31 -3.23
C LYS A 344 24.63 13.48 -2.27
N LEU A 345 23.61 13.44 -1.41
CA LEU A 345 23.28 14.51 -0.48
C LEU A 345 24.15 14.50 0.79
N THR A 346 24.58 13.32 1.25
CA THR A 346 25.22 13.17 2.58
C THR A 346 26.68 12.76 2.53
N GLY A 347 27.15 12.15 1.43
CA GLY A 347 28.44 11.47 1.42
C GLY A 347 28.43 10.11 2.14
N ASN A 348 27.29 9.63 2.64
CA ASN A 348 27.15 8.34 3.33
C ASN A 348 26.23 7.37 2.57
N THR A 349 26.41 6.07 2.81
CA THR A 349 25.56 5.01 2.28
C THR A 349 24.50 4.57 3.28
N LEU A 350 23.63 3.65 2.85
CA LEU A 350 22.56 3.05 3.64
C LEU A 350 22.65 1.51 3.54
N GLU A 351 22.78 0.85 4.68
CA GLU A 351 22.84 -0.61 4.78
C GLU A 351 21.48 -1.22 5.15
N VAL A 352 21.28 -2.52 4.87
CA VAL A 352 20.03 -3.24 5.21
C VAL A 352 19.72 -3.18 6.71
N ALA A 353 20.75 -3.22 7.57
CA ALA A 353 20.57 -3.10 9.02
C ALA A 353 19.82 -1.82 9.44
N GLN A 354 20.03 -0.72 8.70
CA GLN A 354 19.39 0.58 8.95
C GLN A 354 17.94 0.63 8.46
N LEU A 355 17.49 -0.35 7.67
CA LEU A 355 16.10 -0.43 7.20
C LEU A 355 15.14 -0.90 8.31
N HIS A 356 15.64 -1.51 9.39
CA HIS A 356 14.84 -1.88 10.55
C HIS A 356 14.58 -0.68 11.47
N SER A 357 13.92 0.35 10.93
CA SER A 357 13.78 1.67 11.55
C SER A 357 12.52 2.41 11.06
N THR A 358 12.24 3.58 11.65
CA THR A 358 11.19 4.48 11.18
C THR A 358 11.40 4.87 9.72
N LEU A 359 12.59 5.35 9.35
CA LEU A 359 12.87 5.76 7.97
C LEU A 359 12.92 4.58 6.99
N GLY A 360 13.42 3.41 7.43
CA GLY A 360 13.40 2.20 6.61
C GLY A 360 11.98 1.74 6.24
N ARG A 361 11.02 1.92 7.15
CA ARG A 361 9.59 1.68 6.88
C ARG A 361 8.99 2.66 5.87
N ILE A 362 9.46 3.91 5.86
CA ILE A 362 9.06 4.91 4.86
C ILE A 362 9.66 4.56 3.50
N ILE A 363 10.95 4.20 3.46
CA ILE A 363 11.65 3.77 2.24
C ILE A 363 10.95 2.55 1.61
N GLY A 364 10.60 1.53 2.40
CA GLY A 364 9.88 0.35 1.90
C GLY A 364 8.55 0.70 1.23
N ARG A 365 7.84 1.72 1.72
CA ARG A 365 6.60 2.23 1.11
C ARG A 365 6.86 2.90 -0.23
N THR A 366 7.91 3.72 -0.32
CA THR A 366 8.30 4.40 -1.55
C THR A 366 8.75 3.39 -2.61
N VAL A 367 9.59 2.42 -2.26
CA VAL A 367 10.01 1.33 -3.16
C VAL A 367 8.79 0.57 -3.70
N HIS A 368 7.83 0.24 -2.83
CA HIS A 368 6.58 -0.39 -3.27
C HIS A 368 5.82 0.48 -4.28
N CYS A 369 5.65 1.78 -4.00
CA CYS A 369 4.95 2.70 -4.91
C CYS A 369 5.60 2.79 -6.30
N CYS A 370 6.94 2.82 -6.35
CA CYS A 370 7.69 2.82 -7.60
C CYS A 370 7.50 1.53 -8.39
N GLU A 371 7.63 0.35 -7.77
CA GLU A 371 7.46 -0.93 -8.48
C GLU A 371 6.02 -1.14 -9.00
N LEU A 372 5.01 -0.53 -8.37
CA LEU A 372 3.62 -0.64 -8.83
C LEU A 372 3.36 0.03 -10.18
N GLN A 373 4.23 0.95 -10.63
CA GLN A 373 4.08 1.57 -11.95
C GLN A 373 4.30 0.53 -13.06
N ASP A 374 5.29 -0.35 -12.89
CA ASP A 374 5.55 -1.45 -13.81
C ASP A 374 4.43 -2.50 -13.79
N ILE A 375 3.84 -2.76 -12.61
CA ILE A 375 2.69 -3.66 -12.47
C ILE A 375 1.50 -3.13 -13.29
N LEU A 376 1.20 -1.82 -13.22
CA LEU A 376 0.12 -1.21 -13.99
C LEU A 376 0.35 -1.37 -15.51
N GLN A 377 1.55 -1.08 -16.00
CA GLN A 377 1.88 -1.22 -17.41
C GLN A 377 1.82 -2.67 -17.89
N ASN A 378 2.39 -3.59 -17.09
CA ASN A 378 2.39 -5.02 -17.39
C ASN A 378 0.96 -5.57 -17.49
N GLN A 379 0.13 -5.31 -16.49
CA GLN A 379 -1.21 -5.87 -16.40
C GLN A 379 -2.17 -5.28 -17.43
N TYR A 380 -2.02 -3.99 -17.75
CA TYR A 380 -2.74 -3.38 -18.87
C TYR A 380 -2.38 -4.06 -20.20
N SER A 381 -1.09 -4.27 -20.47
CA SER A 381 -0.61 -4.95 -21.68
C SER A 381 -1.10 -6.40 -21.76
N ALA A 382 -1.07 -7.13 -20.63
CA ALA A 382 -1.56 -8.50 -20.54
C ALA A 382 -3.06 -8.58 -20.86
N LEU A 383 -3.88 -7.66 -20.33
CA LEU A 383 -5.31 -7.58 -20.63
C LEU A 383 -5.56 -7.32 -22.12
N ILE A 384 -4.92 -6.31 -22.72
CA ILE A 384 -5.05 -6.03 -24.16
C ILE A 384 -4.67 -7.25 -25.01
N THR A 385 -3.54 -7.88 -24.68
CA THR A 385 -3.04 -9.06 -25.40
C THR A 385 -4.02 -10.23 -25.30
N ASN A 386 -4.60 -10.49 -24.12
CA ASN A 386 -5.50 -11.61 -23.92
C ASN A 386 -6.85 -11.40 -24.63
N ILE A 387 -7.37 -10.16 -24.63
CA ILE A 387 -8.56 -9.81 -25.41
C ILE A 387 -8.29 -10.01 -26.92
N GLY A 388 -7.10 -9.63 -27.40
CA GLY A 388 -6.70 -9.85 -28.80
C GLY A 388 -6.58 -11.32 -29.20
N LYS A 389 -6.49 -12.25 -28.24
CA LYS A 389 -6.56 -13.70 -28.47
C LYS A 389 -7.99 -14.25 -28.52
N GLY A 390 -8.99 -13.40 -28.34
CA GLY A 390 -10.41 -13.75 -28.37
C GLY A 390 -11.00 -14.11 -26.99
N ASP A 391 -10.24 -14.00 -25.90
CA ASP A 391 -10.76 -14.27 -24.56
C ASP A 391 -11.42 -13.02 -23.95
N HIS A 392 -12.74 -13.05 -23.88
CA HIS A 392 -13.59 -12.04 -23.26
C HIS A 392 -14.29 -12.55 -21.98
N THR A 393 -13.82 -13.68 -21.41
CA THR A 393 -14.41 -14.26 -20.20
C THR A 393 -14.03 -13.43 -18.97
N THR A 394 -15.01 -13.10 -18.13
CA THR A 394 -14.79 -12.25 -16.93
C THR A 394 -15.44 -12.78 -15.65
N PHE A 395 -16.31 -13.79 -15.74
CA PHE A 395 -17.08 -14.28 -14.61
C PHE A 395 -17.41 -15.77 -14.75
N VAL A 396 -17.25 -16.50 -13.65
CA VAL A 396 -17.74 -17.87 -13.46
C VAL A 396 -18.83 -17.83 -12.40
N LYS A 397 -20.03 -18.32 -12.74
CA LYS A 397 -21.15 -18.36 -11.79
C LYS A 397 -20.85 -19.38 -10.68
N PRO A 398 -20.84 -18.98 -9.40
CA PRO A 398 -20.61 -19.90 -8.30
C PRO A 398 -21.80 -20.85 -8.11
N ASN A 399 -21.51 -22.08 -7.68
CA ASN A 399 -22.49 -23.00 -7.10
C ASN A 399 -22.24 -23.04 -5.59
N ILE A 400 -23.25 -22.70 -4.79
CA ILE A 400 -23.16 -22.70 -3.32
C ILE A 400 -23.99 -23.89 -2.81
N PRO A 401 -23.36 -24.95 -2.30
CA PRO A 401 -24.10 -26.07 -1.73
C PRO A 401 -25.01 -25.63 -0.58
N ALA A 402 -26.26 -26.09 -0.59
CA ALA A 402 -27.25 -25.77 0.45
C ALA A 402 -27.02 -26.51 1.77
N THR A 403 -26.09 -27.48 1.78
CA THR A 403 -25.75 -28.31 2.94
C THR A 403 -24.24 -28.47 3.04
N GLY A 404 -23.74 -28.68 4.26
CA GLY A 404 -22.31 -28.93 4.52
C GLY A 404 -21.60 -27.71 5.07
N GLU A 405 -20.33 -27.88 5.43
CA GLU A 405 -19.47 -26.84 6.00
C GLU A 405 -18.22 -26.64 5.13
N PHE A 406 -17.95 -25.41 4.70
CA PHE A 406 -16.84 -25.04 3.84
C PHE A 406 -16.08 -23.87 4.45
N LYS A 407 -14.75 -23.97 4.49
CA LYS A 407 -13.86 -22.95 5.06
C LYS A 407 -13.01 -22.36 3.96
N GLY A 408 -12.96 -21.04 3.87
CA GLY A 408 -12.13 -20.32 2.91
C GLY A 408 -11.37 -19.19 3.55
N VAL A 409 -10.23 -18.85 2.94
CA VAL A 409 -9.38 -17.73 3.35
C VAL A 409 -8.94 -16.95 2.12
N GLY A 410 -9.05 -15.63 2.18
CA GLY A 410 -8.69 -14.72 1.09
C GLY A 410 -7.55 -13.80 1.51
N PHE A 411 -6.33 -14.11 1.07
CA PHE A 411 -5.15 -13.27 1.32
C PHE A 411 -5.04 -12.13 0.32
N LEU A 412 -4.48 -11.01 0.77
CA LEU A 412 -4.16 -9.84 -0.06
C LEU A 412 -3.01 -9.04 0.56
N GLU A 413 -2.02 -8.63 -0.23
CA GLU A 413 -0.97 -7.71 0.24
C GLU A 413 -1.47 -6.27 0.08
N ALA A 414 -2.08 -5.72 1.13
CA ALA A 414 -2.69 -4.40 1.14
C ALA A 414 -1.62 -3.29 1.27
N PRO A 415 -1.97 -2.00 1.10
CA PRO A 415 -1.02 -0.91 1.31
C PRO A 415 -0.36 -0.92 2.71
N ARG A 416 -1.00 -1.52 3.72
CA ARG A 416 -0.47 -1.64 5.09
C ARG A 416 0.12 -3.01 5.41
N GLY A 417 0.09 -3.99 4.49
CA GLY A 417 0.62 -5.34 4.68
C GLY A 417 -0.39 -6.44 4.44
N MET A 418 -0.07 -7.65 4.92
CA MET A 418 -0.92 -8.83 4.76
C MET A 418 -2.32 -8.62 5.39
N LEU A 419 -3.34 -8.72 4.55
CA LEU A 419 -4.76 -8.80 4.92
C LEU A 419 -5.26 -10.22 4.69
N SER A 420 -6.09 -10.74 5.60
CA SER A 420 -6.77 -12.02 5.42
C SER A 420 -8.21 -11.98 5.90
N HIS A 421 -9.13 -12.43 5.04
CA HIS A 421 -10.53 -12.65 5.39
C HIS A 421 -10.79 -14.15 5.49
N TRP A 422 -11.49 -14.57 6.54
CA TRP A 422 -11.74 -15.96 6.88
C TRP A 422 -13.25 -16.18 6.93
N MET A 423 -13.76 -17.00 6.02
CA MET A 423 -15.19 -17.26 5.88
C MET A 423 -15.47 -18.74 6.17
N VAL A 424 -16.50 -18.99 6.97
CA VAL A 424 -17.08 -20.33 7.15
C VAL A 424 -18.50 -20.31 6.61
N ILE A 425 -18.76 -21.10 5.58
CA ILE A 425 -20.09 -21.30 4.99
C ILE A 425 -20.66 -22.57 5.59
N LYS A 426 -21.86 -22.50 6.15
CA LYS A 426 -22.62 -23.66 6.62
C LYS A 426 -24.04 -23.59 6.12
N ASP A 427 -24.52 -24.67 5.53
CA ASP A 427 -25.89 -24.79 5.00
C ASP A 427 -26.28 -23.62 4.09
N GLY A 428 -25.35 -23.25 3.20
CA GLY A 428 -25.53 -22.20 2.19
C GLY A 428 -25.37 -20.76 2.66
N ILE A 429 -25.13 -20.51 3.95
CA ILE A 429 -24.98 -19.16 4.52
C ILE A 429 -23.65 -18.98 5.26
N ILE A 430 -23.25 -17.72 5.48
CA ILE A 430 -22.07 -17.40 6.30
C ILE A 430 -22.41 -17.68 7.77
N SER A 431 -21.68 -18.61 8.38
CA SER A 431 -21.81 -19.00 9.79
C SER A 431 -20.73 -18.40 10.70
N ASN A 432 -19.54 -18.10 10.15
CA ASN A 432 -18.51 -17.30 10.80
C ASN A 432 -17.78 -16.42 9.77
N TYR A 433 -17.35 -15.24 10.21
CA TYR A 433 -16.53 -14.34 9.43
C TYR A 433 -15.56 -13.59 10.33
N GLN A 434 -14.27 -13.72 10.07
CA GLN A 434 -13.21 -13.00 10.78
C GLN A 434 -12.28 -12.33 9.78
N ALA A 435 -11.87 -11.10 10.08
CA ALA A 435 -10.87 -10.39 9.30
C ALA A 435 -9.65 -10.14 10.19
N VAL A 436 -8.49 -10.65 9.80
CA VAL A 436 -7.20 -10.33 10.42
C VAL A 436 -6.52 -9.31 9.51
N VAL A 437 -6.48 -8.07 9.98
CA VAL A 437 -6.15 -6.86 9.20
C VAL A 437 -4.71 -6.43 9.51
N PRO A 438 -4.01 -5.70 8.62
CA PRO A 438 -2.59 -5.39 8.85
C PRO A 438 -2.25 -4.48 10.05
N SER A 439 -3.19 -3.64 10.51
CA SER A 439 -2.94 -2.60 11.54
C SER A 439 -3.35 -3.02 12.94
#